data_AF-A0AAJ5D4C2-F1
#
_entry.id   AF-A0AAJ5D4C2-F1
#
_cell.length_a   1.000
_cell.length_b   1.000
_cell.length_c   1.000
_cell.angle_alpha   90.00
_cell.angle_beta   90.00
_cell.angle_gamma   90.00
#
_symmetry.space_group_name_H-M   'P 1'
#
loop_
_entity.id
_entity.type
_entity.pdbx_description
1 polymer ?
#
loop_
_entity_poly.entity_id
_entity_poly.type
_entity_poly.pdbx_seq_one_letter_code
_entity_poly.pdbx_strand_id
1 'polypeptide(L)'
;MECLVECGFGLVAHTCADLSDALARVRQLIVAVTTRCDGCITVHTAQALTHGATHDEIAYALSVAISLNAGAALVYSARVMDAVQAYENA
;
A
#
# COMPACT_ATOMS: atom_id res chain seq x y z
N MET A 1 -5.64 18.94 -3.09
CA MET A 1 -6.07 18.62 -1.69
C MET A 1 -7.59 18.55 -1.56
N GLU A 2 -8.37 18.88 -2.59
CA GLU A 2 -9.83 19.10 -2.50
C GLU A 2 -10.68 17.86 -2.88
N CYS A 3 -10.08 16.72 -3.26
CA CYS A 3 -10.84 15.52 -3.66
C CYS A 3 -11.38 14.67 -2.50
N LEU A 4 -11.01 14.93 -1.24
CA LEU A 4 -11.41 14.07 -0.10
C LEU A 4 -12.80 14.37 0.46
N VAL A 5 -13.46 15.47 0.06
CA VAL A 5 -14.71 15.93 0.70
C VAL A 5 -15.96 15.79 -0.17
N GLU A 6 -15.82 15.62 -1.50
CA GLU A 6 -16.96 15.48 -2.44
C GLU A 6 -17.24 14.03 -2.88
N CYS A 7 -16.97 13.03 -2.05
CA CYS A 7 -17.38 11.65 -2.34
C CYS A 7 -18.88 11.43 -2.06
N GLY A 8 -19.74 12.32 -2.60
CA GLY A 8 -21.19 12.31 -2.48
C GLY A 8 -21.87 11.80 -3.76
N PHE A 9 -22.45 10.60 -3.67
CA PHE A 9 -23.67 10.17 -4.36
C PHE A 9 -23.81 10.52 -5.88
N GLY A 10 -22.99 9.93 -6.76
CA GLY A 10 -23.27 9.96 -8.20
C GLY A 10 -22.24 9.41 -9.19
N LEU A 11 -20.95 9.34 -8.85
CA LEU A 11 -19.86 9.04 -9.80
C LEU A 11 -19.03 7.80 -9.43
N VAL A 12 -19.67 6.72 -8.96
CA VAL A 12 -18.97 5.60 -8.27
C VAL A 12 -18.32 4.58 -9.21
N ALA A 13 -18.67 4.54 -10.51
CA ALA A 13 -18.22 3.46 -11.40
C ALA A 13 -16.84 3.64 -12.05
N HIS A 14 -16.37 4.87 -12.28
CA HIS A 14 -15.08 5.09 -12.95
C HIS A 14 -13.92 5.12 -11.96
N THR A 15 -14.09 5.77 -10.82
CA THR A 15 -13.07 5.83 -9.77
C THR A 15 -12.88 4.49 -9.05
N CYS A 16 -13.88 3.61 -8.98
CA CYS A 16 -13.70 2.29 -8.37
C CYS A 16 -12.78 1.37 -9.20
N ALA A 17 -12.75 1.53 -10.53
CA ALA A 17 -11.88 0.76 -11.42
C ALA A 17 -10.41 1.17 -11.21
N ASP A 18 -10.14 2.48 -11.27
CA ASP A 18 -8.79 3.02 -11.04
C ASP A 18 -8.29 2.71 -9.62
N LEU A 19 -9.17 2.79 -8.63
CA LEU A 19 -8.84 2.43 -7.24
C LEU A 19 -8.57 0.93 -7.11
N SER A 20 -9.33 0.08 -7.82
CA SER A 20 -9.15 -1.38 -7.77
C SER A 20 -7.82 -1.81 -8.37
N ASP A 21 -7.38 -1.16 -9.45
CA ASP A 21 -6.11 -1.46 -10.11
C ASP A 21 -4.92 -0.98 -9.26
N ALA A 22 -5.02 0.20 -8.65
CA ALA A 22 -4.01 0.70 -7.72
C ALA A 22 -3.92 -0.18 -6.45
N LEU A 23 -5.06 -0.59 -5.88
CA LEU A 23 -5.08 -1.50 -4.73
C LEU A 23 -4.64 -2.92 -5.07
N ALA A 24 -4.89 -3.40 -6.29
CA ALA A 24 -4.58 -4.78 -6.68
C ALA A 24 -3.09 -5.11 -6.48
N ARG A 25 -2.21 -4.12 -6.73
CA ARG A 25 -0.76 -4.27 -6.60
C ARG A 25 -0.27 -4.26 -5.15
N VAL A 26 -0.95 -3.57 -4.25
CA VAL A 26 -0.44 -3.30 -2.88
C VAL A 26 -1.32 -3.86 -1.74
N ARG A 27 -2.51 -4.41 -2.03
CA ARG A 27 -3.43 -4.93 -1.00
C ARG A 27 -2.81 -5.99 -0.08
N GLN A 28 -1.94 -6.83 -0.61
CA GLN A 28 -1.27 -7.88 0.16
C GLN A 28 -0.22 -7.28 1.11
N LEU A 29 0.43 -6.20 0.69
CA LEU A 29 1.38 -5.45 1.52
C LEU A 29 0.67 -4.82 2.73
N ILE A 30 -0.55 -4.28 2.55
CA ILE A 30 -1.37 -3.76 3.66
C ILE A 30 -1.63 -4.85 4.71
N VAL A 31 -2.01 -6.06 4.25
CA VAL A 31 -2.24 -7.20 5.15
C VAL A 31 -0.94 -7.64 5.84
N ALA A 32 0.18 -7.69 5.11
CA ALA A 32 1.48 -8.04 5.67
C ALA A 32 1.93 -7.09 6.80
N VAL A 33 1.75 -5.77 6.61
CA VAL A 33 2.08 -4.75 7.62
C VAL A 33 1.15 -4.81 8.82
N THR A 34 -0.16 -4.97 8.59
CA THR A 34 -1.16 -5.03 9.68
C THR A 34 -1.05 -6.31 10.51
N THR A 35 -0.70 -7.43 9.87
CA THR A 35 -0.41 -8.72 10.53
C THR A 35 1.01 -8.81 11.09
N ARG A 36 1.88 -7.82 10.81
CA ARG A 36 3.23 -7.71 11.36
C ARG A 36 4.11 -8.91 11.00
N CYS A 37 3.98 -9.37 9.76
CA CYS A 37 4.70 -10.52 9.25
C CYS A 37 5.88 -10.07 8.37
N ASP A 38 7.10 -10.06 8.92
CA ASP A 38 8.30 -9.62 8.19
C ASP A 38 8.53 -10.42 6.90
N GLY A 39 8.36 -11.75 6.94
CA GLY A 39 8.47 -12.58 5.73
C GLY A 39 7.44 -12.22 4.67
N CYS A 40 6.21 -11.91 5.09
CA CYS A 40 5.14 -11.50 4.19
C CYS A 40 5.43 -10.11 3.60
N ILE A 41 6.02 -9.20 4.38
CA ILE A 41 6.44 -7.87 3.92
C ILE A 41 7.45 -8.02 2.78
N THR A 42 8.51 -8.81 2.96
CA THR A 42 9.53 -8.98 1.91
C THR A 42 8.94 -9.58 0.63
N VAL A 43 8.15 -10.65 0.75
CA VAL A 43 7.57 -11.35 -0.41
C VAL A 43 6.58 -10.47 -1.15
N HIS A 44 5.65 -9.82 -0.44
CA HIS A 44 4.61 -9.02 -1.09
C HIS A 44 5.11 -7.66 -1.56
N THR A 45 6.15 -7.08 -0.96
CA THR A 45 6.83 -5.90 -1.52
C THR A 45 7.47 -6.23 -2.86
N ALA A 46 8.22 -7.35 -2.95
CA ALA A 46 8.84 -7.75 -4.22
C ALA A 46 7.79 -8.06 -5.30
N GLN A 47 6.68 -8.71 -4.93
CA GLN A 47 5.56 -8.94 -5.85
C GLN A 47 4.92 -7.63 -6.30
N ALA A 48 4.63 -6.71 -5.38
CA ALA A 48 4.06 -5.40 -5.71
C ALA A 48 4.95 -4.66 -6.73
N LEU A 49 6.26 -4.62 -6.50
CA LEU A 49 7.23 -4.00 -7.42
C LEU A 49 7.32 -4.74 -8.76
N THR A 50 7.24 -6.08 -8.77
CA THR A 50 7.16 -6.88 -10.01
C THR A 50 5.90 -6.55 -10.82
N HIS A 51 4.79 -6.26 -10.14
CA HIS A 51 3.55 -5.81 -10.76
C HIS A 51 3.56 -4.32 -11.16
N GLY A 52 4.68 -3.62 -10.98
CA GLY A 52 4.83 -2.21 -11.34
C GLY A 52 4.23 -1.24 -10.33
N ALA A 53 4.15 -1.62 -9.05
CA ALA A 53 3.69 -0.72 -8.01
C ALA A 53 4.58 0.54 -7.93
N THR A 54 3.96 1.70 -7.92
CA THR A 54 4.68 2.97 -7.78
C THR A 54 4.97 3.27 -6.31
N HIS A 55 5.92 4.17 -6.05
CA HIS A 55 6.17 4.65 -4.69
C HIS A 55 4.93 5.29 -4.05
N ASP A 56 4.09 5.97 -4.85
CA ASP A 56 2.84 6.55 -4.38
C ASP A 56 1.84 5.48 -3.92
N GLU A 57 1.79 4.33 -4.60
CA GLU A 57 0.93 3.21 -4.21
C GLU A 57 1.42 2.51 -2.95
N ILE A 58 2.74 2.40 -2.78
CA ILE A 58 3.34 1.89 -1.54
C ILE A 58 3.06 2.86 -0.39
N ALA A 59 3.23 4.17 -0.61
CA ALA A 59 2.89 5.19 0.39
C ALA A 59 1.40 5.17 0.75
N TYR A 60 0.52 4.97 -0.24
CA TYR A 60 -0.90 4.76 -0.02
C TYR A 60 -1.17 3.53 0.85
N ALA A 61 -0.56 2.38 0.54
CA ALA A 61 -0.70 1.16 1.33
C ALA A 61 -0.26 1.35 2.80
N LEU A 62 0.85 2.07 3.01
CA LEU A 62 1.32 2.39 4.36
C LEU A 62 0.38 3.34 5.09
N SER A 63 -0.17 4.36 4.40
CA SER A 63 -1.17 5.26 4.96
C SER A 63 -2.42 4.50 5.44
N VAL A 64 -2.91 3.56 4.63
CA VAL A 64 -4.02 2.68 5.01
C VAL A 64 -3.66 1.83 6.22
N ALA A 65 -2.48 1.18 6.23
CA ALA A 65 -2.04 0.36 7.35
C ALA A 65 -1.87 1.17 8.66
N ILE A 66 -1.35 2.39 8.57
CA ILE A 66 -1.21 3.33 9.70
C ILE A 66 -2.59 3.77 10.21
N SER A 67 -3.54 4.02 9.32
CA SER A 67 -4.92 4.36 9.71
C SER A 67 -5.60 3.24 10.51
N LEU A 68 -5.23 1.97 10.26
CA LEU A 68 -5.81 0.80 10.93
C LEU A 68 -5.15 0.45 12.27
N ASN A 69 -3.84 0.67 12.41
CA ASN A 69 -3.05 0.10 13.51
C ASN A 69 -2.05 1.10 14.13
N ALA A 70 -2.13 2.38 13.73
CA ALA A 70 -1.37 3.53 14.23
C ALA A 70 0.13 3.21 14.45
N GLY A 71 0.59 3.29 15.71
CA GLY A 71 2.00 3.16 16.06
C GLY A 71 2.63 1.82 15.67
N ALA A 72 1.88 0.72 15.75
CA ALA A 72 2.44 -0.57 15.39
C ALA A 72 2.64 -0.70 13.86
N ALA A 73 1.81 -0.08 13.03
CA ALA A 73 2.06 -0.06 11.58
C ALA A 73 3.27 0.80 11.22
N LEU A 74 3.51 1.93 11.92
CA LEU A 74 4.69 2.78 11.67
C LEU A 74 6.02 2.02 11.79
N VAL A 75 6.14 1.10 12.75
CA VAL A 75 7.35 0.28 12.93
C VAL A 75 7.60 -0.62 11.72
N TYR A 76 6.55 -1.27 11.19
CA TYR A 76 6.68 -2.18 10.06
C TYR A 76 6.75 -1.44 8.72
N SER A 77 6.29 -0.18 8.64
CA SER A 77 6.50 0.68 7.46
C SER A 77 7.98 0.85 7.11
N ALA A 78 8.86 0.97 8.11
CA ALA A 78 10.30 1.04 7.88
C ALA A 78 10.83 -0.23 7.19
N ARG A 79 10.31 -1.41 7.56
CA ARG A 79 10.66 -2.69 6.93
C ARG A 79 10.22 -2.80 5.48
N VAL A 80 9.07 -2.21 5.16
CA VAL A 80 8.62 -2.10 3.77
C VAL A 80 9.61 -1.27 2.96
N MET A 81 10.05 -0.12 3.49
CA MET A 81 11.00 0.76 2.80
C MET A 81 12.38 0.08 2.62
N ASP A 82 12.86 -0.63 3.64
CA ASP A 82 14.08 -1.45 3.53
C ASP A 82 13.94 -2.48 2.40
N ALA A 83 12.78 -3.15 2.29
CA ALA A 83 12.53 -4.16 1.26
C ALA A 83 12.40 -3.55 -0.15
N VAL A 84 11.82 -2.36 -0.29
CA VAL A 84 11.77 -1.63 -1.56
C VAL A 84 13.19 -1.29 -2.02
N GLN A 85 13.99 -0.72 -1.12
CA GLN A 85 15.37 -0.35 -1.42
C GLN A 85 16.23 -1.58 -1.73
N ALA A 86 16.04 -2.70 -1.04
CA ALA A 86 16.73 -3.95 -1.35
C ALA A 86 16.36 -4.50 -2.74
N TYR A 87 15.12 -4.32 -3.18
CA TYR A 87 14.67 -4.74 -4.53
C TYR A 87 15.24 -3.82 -5.62
N GLU A 88 15.30 -2.51 -5.40
CA GLU A 88 15.84 -1.54 -6.36
C GLU A 88 17.36 -1.67 -6.55
N ASN A 89 18.07 -2.15 -5.53
CA ASN A 89 19.53 -2.33 -5.54
C ASN A 89 19.97 -3.74 -6.00
N ALA A 90 19.03 -4.62 -6.35
CA ALA A 90 19.28 -5.99 -6.80
C ALA A 90 19.38 -6.08 -8.33
#